data_AF-A0A317QG53-F1
#
_entry.id   AF-A0A317QG53-F1
#
_cell.length_a   1.000
_cell.length_b   1.000
_cell.length_c   1.000
_cell.angle_alpha   90.00
_cell.angle_beta   90.00
_cell.angle_gamma   90.00
#
_symmetry.space_group_name_H-M   'P 1'
#
loop_
_entity.id
_entity.type
_entity.pdbx_description
1 polymer ?
#
loop_
_entity_poly.entity_id
_entity_poly.type
_entity_poly.pdbx_seq_one_letter_code
_entity_poly.pdbx_strand_id
1 'polypeptide(L)'
;MPRRALIYTRPDRLPHPLIEARLAAAVDAMRRGTPEDGYRLLLRTRDNLGEQSGAVKYLGPSFFTKVLHNADADPATGRPGRALILDRFVVIAVNHLEGWGQRETVAWAPETYTRWLAYAREQAAVPDGPGSAPVRIDAVERAVFRLGRFLYEQRRSPRHRRPS
;
A
#
# COMPACT_ATOMS: atom_id res chain seq x y z
N MET A 1 6.40 13.54 -43.93
CA MET A 1 5.16 13.29 -43.16
C MET A 1 5.55 13.09 -41.69
N PRO A 2 5.33 14.05 -40.78
CA PRO A 2 5.64 13.84 -39.37
C PRO A 2 4.58 12.91 -38.73
N ARG A 3 5.03 11.83 -38.11
CA ARG A 3 4.18 10.95 -37.28
C ARG A 3 3.73 11.72 -36.06
N ARG A 4 2.48 12.20 -36.07
CA ARG A 4 1.83 12.76 -34.87
C ARG A 4 1.55 11.61 -33.91
N ALA A 5 1.97 11.74 -32.65
CA ALA A 5 1.68 10.75 -31.62
C ALA A 5 0.16 10.62 -31.46
N LEU A 6 -0.36 9.39 -31.59
CA LEU A 6 -1.76 9.07 -31.31
C LEU A 6 -1.98 9.16 -29.79
N ILE A 7 -2.61 10.24 -29.33
CA ILE A 7 -3.09 10.34 -27.96
C ILE A 7 -4.30 9.40 -27.85
N TYR A 8 -4.10 8.24 -27.23
CA TYR A 8 -5.20 7.34 -26.86
C TYR A 8 -6.03 7.97 -25.74
N THR A 9 -6.98 8.83 -26.09
CA THR A 9 -8.09 9.23 -25.20
C THR A 9 -9.09 8.09 -25.17
N ARG A 10 -8.92 7.16 -24.22
CA ARG A 10 -9.94 6.14 -23.95
C ARG A 10 -11.07 6.75 -23.10
N PRO A 11 -12.34 6.50 -23.45
CA PRO A 11 -13.51 7.08 -22.76
C PRO A 11 -13.78 6.47 -21.37
N ASP A 12 -13.04 5.43 -20.98
CA ASP A 12 -13.18 4.69 -19.70
C ASP A 12 -12.23 5.20 -18.60
N ARG A 13 -11.56 6.33 -18.82
CA ARG A 13 -10.69 6.97 -17.84
C ARG A 13 -11.48 8.03 -17.09
N LEU A 14 -11.43 7.97 -15.77
CA LEU A 14 -11.76 9.14 -14.95
C LEU A 14 -10.92 10.32 -15.48
N PRO A 15 -11.54 11.49 -15.70
CA PRO A 15 -10.80 12.68 -16.11
C PRO A 15 -9.63 12.92 -15.14
N HIS A 16 -8.48 13.29 -15.66
CA HIS A 16 -7.28 13.56 -14.85
C HIS A 16 -7.55 14.49 -13.64
N PRO A 17 -8.32 15.60 -13.79
CA PRO A 17 -8.67 16.47 -12.65
C PRO A 17 -9.46 15.76 -11.56
N LEU A 18 -10.27 14.76 -11.92
CA LEU A 18 -11.03 13.96 -10.94
C LEU A 18 -10.13 12.99 -10.17
N ILE A 19 -9.07 12.47 -10.81
CA ILE A 19 -8.06 11.66 -10.13
C ILE A 19 -7.27 12.52 -9.15
N GLU A 20 -6.81 13.70 -9.58
CA GLU A 20 -6.08 14.64 -8.71
C GLU A 20 -6.91 15.06 -7.50
N ALA A 21 -8.17 15.49 -7.71
CA ALA A 21 -9.07 15.87 -6.63
C ALA A 21 -9.28 14.73 -5.62
N ARG A 22 -9.36 13.47 -6.08
CA ARG A 22 -9.51 12.30 -5.22
C ARG A 22 -8.25 12.02 -4.41
N LEU A 23 -7.08 12.04 -5.04
CA LEU A 23 -5.81 11.85 -4.35
C LEU A 23 -5.60 12.96 -3.30
N ALA A 24 -5.90 14.20 -3.65
CA ALA A 24 -5.86 15.33 -2.72
C ALA A 24 -6.83 15.13 -1.53
N ALA A 25 -8.09 14.77 -1.79
CA ALA A 25 -9.07 14.51 -0.74
C ALA A 25 -8.66 13.37 0.21
N ALA A 26 -8.04 12.31 -0.32
CA ALA A 26 -7.54 11.20 0.49
C ALA A 26 -6.36 11.62 1.37
N VAL A 27 -5.41 12.39 0.83
CA VAL A 27 -4.28 12.95 1.58
C VAL A 27 -4.78 13.87 2.68
N ASP A 28 -5.75 14.72 2.38
CA ASP A 28 -6.39 15.62 3.33
C ASP A 28 -7.12 14.87 4.45
N ALA A 29 -7.86 13.81 4.11
CA ALA A 29 -8.51 12.96 5.09
C ALA A 29 -7.48 12.31 6.02
N MET A 30 -6.37 11.80 5.48
CA MET A 30 -5.28 11.23 6.28
C MET A 30 -4.64 12.27 7.20
N ARG A 31 -4.39 13.48 6.71
CA ARG A 31 -3.77 14.56 7.50
C ARG A 31 -4.65 15.01 8.67
N ARG A 32 -5.97 15.08 8.45
CA ARG A 32 -6.93 15.44 9.51
C ARG A 32 -7.25 14.29 10.47
N GLY A 33 -7.12 13.05 10.02
CA GLY A 33 -7.44 11.85 10.79
C GLY A 33 -6.28 10.86 10.76
N THR A 34 -6.53 9.69 10.19
CA THR A 34 -5.62 8.55 10.18
C THR A 34 -5.28 8.11 8.75
N PRO A 35 -4.15 7.40 8.52
CA PRO A 35 -3.89 6.79 7.22
C PRO A 35 -5.03 5.88 6.71
N GLU A 36 -5.78 5.26 7.63
CA GLU A 36 -6.97 4.47 7.30
C GLU A 36 -8.07 5.31 6.63
N ASP A 37 -8.30 6.55 7.08
CA ASP A 37 -9.30 7.45 6.50
C ASP A 37 -8.99 7.79 5.04
N GLY A 38 -7.73 8.10 4.76
CA GLY A 38 -7.25 8.32 3.39
C GLY A 38 -7.38 7.07 2.53
N TYR A 39 -7.00 5.90 3.07
CA TYR A 39 -7.06 4.63 2.35
C TYR A 39 -8.51 4.21 2.06
N ARG A 40 -9.42 4.37 3.03
CA ARG A 40 -10.86 4.09 2.89
C ARG A 40 -11.47 4.95 1.79
N LEU A 41 -11.09 6.23 1.67
CA LEU A 41 -11.58 7.12 0.62
C LEU A 41 -11.14 6.66 -0.77
N LEU A 42 -9.93 6.14 -0.90
CA LEU A 42 -9.41 5.59 -2.16
C LEU A 42 -10.06 4.25 -2.54
N LEU A 43 -10.50 3.46 -1.56
CA LEU A 43 -11.24 2.21 -1.77
C LEU A 43 -12.73 2.42 -2.06
N ARG A 44 -13.38 3.41 -1.42
CA ARG A 44 -14.80 3.69 -1.57
C ARG A 44 -15.04 4.51 -2.82
N THR A 45 -15.31 3.82 -3.91
CA THR A 45 -15.71 4.48 -5.15
C THR A 45 -17.13 4.07 -5.50
N ARG A 46 -18.08 4.80 -4.92
CA ARG A 46 -19.31 5.14 -5.65
C ARG A 46 -18.98 6.36 -6.48
N ASP A 47 -19.13 6.23 -7.77
CA ASP A 47 -19.15 7.34 -8.70
C ASP A 47 -20.38 8.17 -8.33
N ASN A 48 -20.35 9.49 -8.53
CA ASN A 48 -21.55 10.34 -8.41
C ASN A 48 -22.64 9.99 -9.47
N LEU A 49 -22.50 8.86 -10.15
CA LEU A 49 -23.34 8.30 -11.21
C LEU A 49 -23.95 6.93 -10.84
N GLY A 50 -23.82 6.49 -9.58
CA GLY A 50 -24.53 5.29 -9.09
C GLY A 50 -23.94 3.94 -9.52
N GLU A 51 -22.85 3.93 -10.29
CA GLU A 51 -22.14 2.70 -10.67
C GLU A 51 -20.99 2.41 -9.69
N GLN A 52 -20.78 1.14 -9.34
CA GLN A 52 -19.64 0.67 -8.50
C GLN A 52 -18.36 0.54 -9.34
N SER A 53 -17.98 1.57 -10.10
CA SER A 53 -16.91 1.46 -11.11
C SER A 53 -15.73 2.40 -10.86
N GLY A 54 -15.74 3.19 -9.79
CA GLY A 54 -14.79 4.29 -9.65
C GLY A 54 -13.38 3.91 -9.19
N ALA A 55 -12.96 2.65 -9.32
CA ALA A 55 -11.56 2.27 -9.17
C ALA A 55 -10.72 3.14 -10.12
N VAL A 56 -9.73 3.87 -9.59
CA VAL A 56 -8.81 4.60 -10.45
C VAL A 56 -8.06 3.56 -11.28
N LYS A 57 -8.39 3.45 -12.57
CA LYS A 57 -7.85 2.41 -13.45
C LYS A 57 -6.32 2.44 -13.41
N TYR A 58 -5.69 1.28 -13.21
CA TYR A 58 -4.25 1.07 -13.01
C TYR A 58 -3.66 1.50 -11.66
N LEU A 59 -4.46 2.09 -10.78
CA LEU A 59 -4.10 2.44 -9.41
C LEU A 59 -4.69 1.41 -8.46
N GLY A 60 -3.88 0.38 -8.19
CA GLY A 60 -4.27 -0.68 -7.26
C GLY A 60 -4.17 -0.24 -5.79
N PRO A 61 -4.73 -1.04 -4.88
CA PRO A 61 -4.68 -0.85 -3.42
C PRO A 61 -3.27 -0.58 -2.86
N SER A 62 -2.25 -1.26 -3.39
CA SER A 62 -0.85 -1.05 -3.00
C SER A 62 -0.28 0.30 -3.48
N PHE A 63 -0.83 0.87 -4.54
CA PHE A 63 -0.45 2.20 -4.99
C PHE A 63 -1.08 3.28 -4.10
N PHE A 64 -2.31 3.08 -3.65
CA PHE A 64 -2.96 3.97 -2.70
C PHE A 64 -2.13 4.15 -1.42
N THR A 65 -1.63 3.06 -0.85
CA THR A 65 -0.76 3.15 0.34
C THR A 65 0.58 3.83 0.06
N LYS A 66 1.13 3.70 -1.15
CA LYS A 66 2.32 4.46 -1.58
C LYS A 66 2.07 5.96 -1.69
N VAL A 67 0.91 6.37 -2.22
CA VAL A 67 0.53 7.79 -2.27
C VAL A 67 0.47 8.34 -0.85
N LEU A 68 -0.24 7.64 0.04
CA LEU A 68 -0.38 8.05 1.44
C LEU A 68 0.97 8.10 2.15
N HIS A 69 1.81 7.06 2.01
CA HIS A 69 3.17 7.03 2.58
C HIS A 69 4.00 8.25 2.16
N ASN A 70 4.05 8.57 0.85
CA ASN A 70 4.82 9.71 0.36
C ASN A 70 4.22 11.06 0.81
N ALA A 71 2.89 11.16 0.89
CA ALA A 71 2.22 12.39 1.28
C ALA A 71 2.25 12.66 2.81
N ASP A 72 2.47 11.62 3.61
CA ASP A 72 2.60 11.68 5.07
C ASP A 72 4.06 11.87 5.52
N ALA A 73 5.03 11.63 4.64
CA ALA A 73 6.44 11.87 4.92
C ALA A 73 6.73 13.36 5.05
N ASP A 74 7.63 13.72 5.96
CA ASP A 74 8.09 15.10 6.11
C ASP A 74 9.03 15.45 4.94
N PRO A 75 8.67 16.39 4.06
CA PRO A 75 9.48 16.73 2.90
C PRO A 75 10.78 17.44 3.27
N ALA A 76 10.86 18.09 4.45
CA ALA A 76 12.03 18.83 4.88
C ALA A 76 13.10 17.90 5.48
N THR A 77 12.67 16.88 6.22
CA THR A 77 13.60 15.96 6.93
C THR A 77 13.71 14.58 6.28
N GLY A 78 12.83 14.26 5.32
CA GLY A 78 12.73 12.92 4.72
C GLY A 78 12.30 11.84 5.71
N ARG A 79 11.78 12.23 6.88
CA ARG A 79 11.32 11.28 7.90
C ARG A 79 10.00 10.66 7.47
N PRO A 80 9.83 9.33 7.64
CA PRO A 80 8.57 8.67 7.36
C PRO A 80 7.48 9.24 8.26
N GLY A 81 6.28 9.34 7.69
CA GLY A 81 5.08 9.66 8.46
C GLY A 81 4.56 8.48 9.25
N ARG A 82 3.27 8.50 9.53
CA ARG A 82 2.47 7.44 10.16
C ARG A 82 1.99 6.39 9.18
N ALA A 83 1.88 6.72 7.88
CA ALA A 83 1.46 5.84 6.81
C ALA A 83 2.61 4.95 6.32
N LEU A 84 2.31 3.67 6.09
CA LEU A 84 3.25 2.67 5.58
C LEU A 84 2.70 2.02 4.31
N ILE A 85 3.56 1.43 3.50
CA ILE A 85 3.17 0.71 2.30
C ILE A 85 2.65 -0.67 2.71
N LEU A 86 1.39 -0.94 2.37
CA LEU A 86 0.85 -2.30 2.32
C LEU A 86 0.83 -2.75 0.86
N ASP A 87 1.72 -3.69 0.54
CA ASP A 87 1.76 -4.32 -0.77
C ASP A 87 1.70 -5.84 -0.67
N ARG A 88 1.69 -6.48 -1.83
CA ARG A 88 1.62 -7.94 -1.94
C ARG A 88 2.73 -8.67 -1.17
N PHE A 89 3.93 -8.10 -1.06
CA PHE A 89 5.05 -8.74 -0.36
C PHE A 89 4.90 -8.56 1.14
N VAL A 90 4.50 -7.37 1.58
CA VAL A 90 4.13 -7.17 2.99
C VAL A 90 3.06 -8.16 3.40
N VAL A 91 2.02 -8.36 2.58
CA VAL A 91 0.95 -9.34 2.82
C VAL A 91 1.46 -10.77 2.88
N ILE A 92 2.34 -11.18 1.95
CA ILE A 92 2.97 -12.50 1.98
C ILE A 92 3.71 -12.72 3.31
N ALA A 93 4.46 -11.72 3.77
CA ALA A 93 5.24 -11.82 4.99
C ALA A 93 4.36 -11.87 6.24
N VAL A 94 3.39 -10.98 6.39
CA VAL A 94 2.50 -11.00 7.58
C VAL A 94 1.61 -12.24 7.60
N ASN A 95 1.23 -12.79 6.45
CA ASN A 95 0.58 -14.10 6.41
C ASN A 95 1.51 -15.22 6.92
N HIS A 96 2.79 -15.14 6.63
CA HIS A 96 3.79 -16.13 7.07
C HIS A 96 4.13 -15.98 8.56
N LEU A 97 4.32 -14.76 9.03
CA LEU A 97 4.71 -14.45 10.41
C LEU A 97 3.55 -14.63 11.39
N GLU A 98 2.38 -14.10 11.03
CA GLU A 98 1.27 -13.88 11.95
C GLU A 98 -0.02 -14.62 11.55
N GLY A 99 0.00 -15.36 10.43
CA GLY A 99 -1.15 -16.16 10.00
C GLY A 99 -2.38 -15.34 9.58
N TRP A 100 -2.22 -14.11 9.07
CA TRP A 100 -3.35 -13.20 8.79
C TRP A 100 -4.34 -13.68 7.73
N GLY A 101 -3.96 -14.67 6.91
CA GLY A 101 -4.85 -15.27 5.90
C GLY A 101 -5.34 -14.32 4.81
N GLN A 102 -4.63 -13.22 4.55
CA GLN A 102 -5.03 -12.21 3.57
C GLN A 102 -4.72 -12.66 2.15
N ARG A 103 -5.60 -12.29 1.21
CA ARG A 103 -5.36 -12.56 -0.22
C ARG A 103 -4.27 -11.63 -0.76
N GLU A 104 -3.33 -12.16 -1.52
CA GLU A 104 -2.10 -11.42 -1.93
C GLU A 104 -2.30 -10.42 -3.09
N THR A 105 -3.39 -10.52 -3.84
CA THR A 105 -3.56 -9.82 -5.14
C THR A 105 -4.85 -9.00 -5.25
N VAL A 106 -5.58 -8.81 -4.14
CA VAL A 106 -6.86 -8.08 -4.12
C VAL A 106 -6.76 -6.82 -3.25
N ALA A 107 -7.79 -5.99 -3.28
CA ALA A 107 -7.93 -4.91 -2.32
C ALA A 107 -8.07 -5.45 -0.89
N TRP A 108 -7.25 -4.90 0.00
CA TRP A 108 -7.31 -5.20 1.42
C TRP A 108 -8.30 -4.26 2.08
N ALA A 109 -9.11 -4.80 2.99
CA ALA A 109 -10.05 -4.00 3.75
C ALA A 109 -9.29 -2.93 4.57
N PRO A 110 -9.88 -1.76 4.85
CA PRO A 110 -9.25 -0.73 5.69
C PRO A 110 -8.70 -1.27 7.01
N GLU A 111 -9.41 -2.22 7.62
CA GLU A 111 -9.05 -2.86 8.88
C GLU A 111 -7.75 -3.67 8.76
N THR A 112 -7.48 -4.26 7.59
CA THR A 112 -6.20 -4.92 7.30
C THR A 112 -5.06 -3.91 7.22
N TYR A 113 -5.32 -2.74 6.63
CA TYR A 113 -4.33 -1.68 6.57
C TYR A 113 -4.04 -1.12 7.98
N THR A 114 -5.06 -0.91 8.81
CA THR A 114 -4.88 -0.47 10.20
C THR A 114 -4.13 -1.50 11.03
N ARG A 115 -4.45 -2.79 10.88
CA ARG A 115 -3.71 -3.88 11.52
C ARG A 115 -2.24 -3.88 11.12
N TRP A 116 -1.92 -3.63 9.85
CA TRP A 116 -0.55 -3.45 9.36
C TRP A 116 0.19 -2.31 10.06
N LEU A 117 -0.43 -1.14 10.15
CA LEU A 117 0.19 0.02 10.81
C LEU A 117 0.39 -0.21 12.31
N ALA A 118 -0.55 -0.86 12.99
CA ALA A 118 -0.43 -1.22 14.40
C ALA A 118 0.73 -2.22 14.61
N TYR A 119 0.75 -3.30 13.85
CA TYR A 119 1.83 -4.29 13.89
C TYR A 119 3.21 -3.64 13.70
N ALA A 120 3.38 -2.82 12.68
CA ALA A 120 4.67 -2.19 12.42
C ALA A 120 5.12 -1.26 13.56
N ARG A 121 4.18 -0.56 14.22
CA ARG A 121 4.47 0.28 15.39
C ARG A 121 4.85 -0.55 16.61
N GLU A 122 4.13 -1.64 16.86
CA GLU A 122 4.43 -2.56 17.95
C GLU A 122 5.82 -3.16 17.78
N GLN A 123 6.14 -3.70 16.60
CA GLN A 123 7.47 -4.24 16.30
C GLN A 123 8.57 -3.17 16.40
N ALA A 124 8.28 -1.93 16.00
CA ALA A 124 9.23 -0.84 16.11
C ALA A 124 9.57 -0.46 17.56
N ALA A 125 8.62 -0.69 18.48
CA ALA A 125 8.78 -0.41 19.90
C ALA A 125 9.52 -1.53 20.66
N VAL A 126 9.65 -2.74 20.08
CA VAL A 126 10.36 -3.86 20.71
C VAL A 126 11.87 -3.60 20.65
N PRO A 127 12.59 -3.56 21.78
CA PRO A 127 14.04 -3.47 21.78
C PRO A 127 14.68 -4.77 21.26
N ASP A 128 15.63 -4.68 20.34
CA ASP A 128 16.41 -5.82 19.84
C ASP A 128 17.48 -6.33 20.84
N GLY A 129 17.40 -5.92 22.11
CA GLY A 129 18.33 -6.32 23.17
C GLY A 129 18.51 -5.25 24.26
N PRO A 130 19.26 -5.56 25.33
CA PRO A 130 19.56 -4.60 26.38
C PRO A 130 20.30 -3.38 25.83
N GLY A 131 19.73 -2.18 26.03
CA GLY A 131 20.29 -0.92 25.55
C GLY A 131 19.98 -0.57 24.10
N SER A 132 19.22 -1.42 23.38
CA SER A 132 18.80 -1.11 22.01
C SER A 132 17.73 -0.01 22.01
N ALA A 133 17.91 0.98 21.13
CA ALA A 133 16.89 1.99 20.89
C ALA A 133 15.72 1.39 20.07
N PRO A 134 14.49 1.92 20.22
CA PRO A 134 13.39 1.62 19.32
C PRO A 134 13.80 1.84 17.86
N VAL A 135 13.41 0.91 16.99
CA VAL A 135 13.71 1.03 15.56
C VAL A 135 12.68 1.93 14.88
N ARG A 136 13.03 2.51 13.74
CA ARG A 136 12.07 3.30 12.97
C ARG A 136 11.02 2.39 12.32
N ILE A 137 9.78 2.86 12.25
CA ILE A 137 8.66 2.08 11.69
C ILE A 137 8.86 1.71 10.21
N ASP A 138 9.56 2.55 9.43
CA ASP A 138 9.87 2.29 8.02
C ASP A 138 10.96 1.22 7.84
N ALA A 139 11.82 1.03 8.85
CA ALA A 139 12.76 -0.09 8.89
C ALA A 139 12.02 -1.42 9.04
N VAL A 140 10.95 -1.46 9.85
CA VAL A 140 10.06 -2.64 9.96
C VAL A 140 9.38 -2.92 8.62
N GLU A 141 8.78 -1.92 7.98
CA GLU A 141 8.21 -2.06 6.64
C GLU A 141 9.23 -2.67 5.66
N ARG A 142 10.46 -2.14 5.65
CA ARG A 142 11.51 -2.62 4.76
C ARG A 142 11.92 -4.06 5.05
N ALA A 143 11.99 -4.47 6.32
CA ALA A 143 12.32 -5.83 6.71
C ALA A 143 11.22 -6.81 6.29
N VAL A 144 9.96 -6.49 6.60
CA VAL A 144 8.79 -7.30 6.24
C VAL A 144 8.65 -7.43 4.72
N PHE A 145 8.85 -6.34 3.97
CA PHE A 145 8.87 -6.36 2.51
C PHE A 145 9.96 -7.32 1.97
N ARG A 146 11.19 -7.25 2.50
CA ARG A 146 12.31 -8.11 2.06
C ARG A 146 12.00 -9.59 2.30
N LEU A 147 11.45 -9.92 3.47
CA LEU A 147 11.00 -11.28 3.78
C LEU A 147 9.93 -11.75 2.80
N GLY A 148 8.91 -10.94 2.57
CA GLY A 148 7.82 -11.28 1.65
C GLY A 148 8.29 -11.51 0.22
N ARG A 149 9.23 -10.69 -0.24
CA ARG A 149 9.88 -10.86 -1.54
C ARG A 149 10.67 -12.17 -1.63
N PHE A 150 11.47 -12.47 -0.61
CA PHE A 150 12.21 -13.73 -0.53
C PHE A 150 11.28 -14.95 -0.60
N LEU A 151 10.21 -14.97 0.21
CA LEU A 151 9.20 -16.03 0.21
C LEU A 151 8.52 -16.18 -1.16
N TYR A 152 8.22 -15.06 -1.83
CA TYR A 152 7.67 -15.10 -3.17
C TYR A 152 8.62 -15.72 -4.20
N GLU A 153 9.90 -15.34 -4.15
CA GLU A 153 10.94 -15.86 -5.06
C GLU A 153 11.17 -17.36 -4.84
N GLN A 154 11.13 -17.83 -3.59
CA GLN A 154 11.17 -19.26 -3.26
C GLN A 154 10.00 -20.03 -3.89
N ARG A 155 8.77 -19.51 -3.80
CA ARG A 155 7.57 -20.15 -4.39
C ARG A 155 7.61 -20.21 -5.92
N ARG A 156 8.33 -19.29 -6.57
CA ARG A 156 8.48 -19.25 -8.04
C ARG A 156 9.62 -20.10 -8.57
N SER A 157 10.57 -20.49 -7.73
CA SER A 157 11.70 -21.28 -8.15
C SER A 157 11.27 -22.73 -8.37
N PRO A 158 11.52 -23.35 -9.55
CA PRO A 158 11.00 -24.68 -9.90
C PRO A 158 11.58 -25.87 -9.08
N ARG A 159 12.38 -25.62 -8.04
CA ARG A 159 13.14 -26.65 -7.31
C ARG A 159 12.36 -27.42 -6.23
N HIS A 160 11.04 -27.28 -6.14
CA HIS A 160 10.21 -28.00 -5.14
C HIS A 160 9.03 -28.80 -5.75
N ARG A 161 9.12 -29.22 -7.01
CA ARG A 161 8.36 -30.42 -7.43
C ARG A 161 9.11 -31.64 -6.90
N ARG A 162 8.68 -32.16 -5.74
CA ARG A 162 9.08 -33.51 -5.31
C ARG A 162 8.68 -34.50 -6.43
N PRO A 163 9.58 -35.34 -6.92
CA PRO A 163 9.18 -36.45 -7.76
C PRO A 163 8.38 -37.45 -6.91
N SER A 164 7.23 -37.83 -7.45
CA SER A 164 6.40 -38.96 -6.99
C SER A 164 7.13 -40.28 -7.18
#